data_AF-A0A011P6Y3-F1
#
_entry.id   AF-A0A011P6Y3-F1
#
_cell.length_a   1.000
_cell.length_b   1.000
_cell.length_c   1.000
_cell.angle_alpha   90.00
_cell.angle_beta   90.00
_cell.angle_gamma   90.00
#
_symmetry.space_group_name_H-M   'P 1'
#
loop_
_entity.id
_entity.type
_entity.pdbx_description
1 polymer ?
#
loop_
_entity_poly.entity_id
_entity_poly.type
_entity_poly.pdbx_seq_one_letter_code
_entity_poly.pdbx_strand_id
1 'polypeptide(L)' 'MINPSCAGFGVIKASRQDTTETLRQIMVHNATYREICKEQANDNQR' A
#
# COMPACT_ATOMS: atom_id res chain seq x y z
N MET A 1 -11.98 0.29 -12.44
CA MET A 1 -11.19 1.55 -12.54
C MET A 1 -9.87 1.32 -11.83
N ILE A 2 -8.73 1.54 -12.49
CA ILE A 2 -7.43 1.54 -11.80
C ILE A 2 -7.35 2.86 -11.05
N ASN A 3 -7.38 2.84 -9.72
CA ASN A 3 -7.09 4.01 -8.93
C ASN A 3 -5.63 4.41 -9.24
N PRO A 4 -5.40 5.58 -9.86
CA PRO A 4 -4.05 5.99 -10.30
C PRO A 4 -3.06 6.04 -9.13
N SER A 5 -3.54 6.18 -7.89
CA SER A 5 -2.72 6.06 -6.67
C SER A 5 -2.06 4.69 -6.51
N CYS A 6 -2.65 3.62 -7.06
CA CYS A 6 -2.09 2.27 -7.02
C CYS A 6 -1.00 2.03 -8.06
N ALA A 7 -0.97 2.83 -9.13
CA ALA A 7 0.02 2.73 -10.20
C ALA A 7 1.33 3.47 -9.87
N GLY A 8 1.25 4.53 -9.05
CA GLY A 8 2.40 5.34 -8.63
C GLY A 8 3.07 4.90 -7.32
N PHE A 9 2.43 4.03 -6.54
CA PHE A 9 2.89 3.63 -5.21
C PHE A 9 2.66 2.13 -4.96
N GLY A 10 3.42 1.55 -4.02
CA GLY A 10 3.32 0.13 -3.65
C GLY A 10 3.41 -0.10 -2.14
N VAL A 11 3.40 -1.37 -1.73
CA VAL A 11 3.63 -1.75 -0.33
C VAL A 11 5.06 -1.38 0.07
N ILE A 12 5.20 -0.66 1.19
CA ILE A 12 6.49 -0.25 1.74
C ILE A 12 6.95 -1.28 2.76
N LYS A 13 8.23 -1.69 2.68
CA LYS A 13 8.86 -2.57 3.67
C LYS A 13 9.53 -1.73 4.75
N ALA A 14 9.07 -1.89 5.99
CA ALA A 14 9.68 -1.26 7.15
C ALA A 14 11.12 -1.76 7.41
N SER A 15 11.98 -0.86 7.87
CA SER A 15 13.33 -1.11 8.36
C SER A 15 13.34 -1.24 9.88
N ARG A 16 14.31 -1.99 10.41
CA ARG A 16 14.56 -2.04 11.87
C ARG A 16 15.12 -0.73 12.42
N GLN A 17 15.66 0.12 11.56
CA GLN A 17 16.23 1.42 11.93
C GLN A 17 15.19 2.54 11.87
N ASP A 18 13.95 2.24 11.43
CA ASP A 18 12.89 3.23 11.35
C ASP A 18 12.49 3.72 12.75
N THR A 19 12.19 5.01 12.83
CA THR A 19 11.59 5.57 14.04
C THR A 19 10.18 5.05 14.23
N THR A 20 9.66 5.10 15.46
CA THR A 20 8.26 4.73 15.75
C THR A 20 7.26 5.48 14.88
N GLU A 21 7.52 6.76 14.60
CA GLU A 21 6.64 7.59 13.75
C GLU A 21 6.67 7.11 12.29
N THR A 22 7.86 6.82 11.75
CA THR A 22 8.01 6.24 10.41
C THR A 22 7.27 4.90 10.30
N LEU A 23 7.41 4.03 11.31
CA LEU A 23 6.70 2.74 11.35
C LEU A 23 5.17 2.91 11.36
N ARG A 24 4.67 3.90 12.11
CA ARG A 24 3.24 4.23 12.15
C ARG A 24 2.74 4.66 10.77
N GLN A 25 3.49 5.51 10.08
CA GLN A 25 3.15 5.97 8.73
C GLN A 25 3.16 4.82 7.71
N ILE A 26 4.18 3.96 7.75
CA ILE A 26 4.27 2.76 6.90
C ILE A 26 3.07 1.84 7.14
N MET A 27 2.66 1.66 8.40
CA MET A 27 1.50 0.84 8.74
C MET A 27 0.21 1.41 8.13
N VAL A 28 -0.05 2.70 8.29
CA VAL A 28 -1.23 3.37 7.72
C VAL A 28 -1.21 3.28 6.19
N HIS A 29 -0.09 3.62 5.54
CA HIS A 29 0.06 3.53 4.09
C HIS A 29 -0.24 2.12 3.56
N ASN A 30 0.36 1.11 4.16
CA ASN A 30 0.18 -0.29 3.72
C ASN A 30 -1.25 -0.80 3.95
N ALA A 31 -1.91 -0.35 5.02
CA ALA A 31 -3.32 -0.69 5.27
C ALA A 31 -4.21 -0.07 4.19
N THR A 32 -4.11 1.25 3.98
CA THR A 32 -4.87 1.96 2.95
C THR A 32 -4.60 1.40 1.56
N TYR A 33 -3.34 1.12 1.21
CA TYR A 33 -2.99 0.50 -0.08
C TYR A 33 -3.70 -0.85 -0.26
N ARG A 34 -3.75 -1.69 0.77
CA ARG A 34 -4.42 -2.99 0.67
C ARG A 34 -5.94 -2.85 0.54
N GLU A 35 -6.54 -1.87 1.18
CA GLU A 35 -7.98 -1.60 1.07
C GLU A 35 -8.34 -1.10 -0.33
N ILE A 36 -7.61 -0.13 -0.88
CA ILE A 36 -8.00 0.53 -2.14
C ILE A 36 -7.40 -0.13 -3.40
N CYS A 37 -6.31 -0.89 -3.27
CA CYS A 37 -5.56 -1.43 -4.42
C CYS A 37 -5.64 -2.96 -4.55
N LYS A 38 -5.98 -3.75 -3.51
CA LYS A 38 -6.10 -5.22 -3.67
C LYS A 38 -7.29 -5.64 -4.53
N GLU A 39 -8.38 -4.86 -4.57
CA GLU A 39 -9.52 -5.18 -5.42
C GLU A 39 -9.15 -5.13 -6.92
N GLN A 40 -8.14 -4.35 -7.30
CA GLN A 40 -7.72 -4.22 -8.71
C GLN A 40 -6.88 -5.39 -9.22
N ALA A 41 -6.24 -6.18 -8.35
CA ALA A 41 -5.44 -7.33 -8.77
C ALA A 41 -6.30 -8.53 -9.19
N ASN A 42 -7.52 -8.66 -8.64
CA ASN A 42 -8.43 -9.75 -8.96
C ASN A 42 -9.37 -9.44 -10.14
N ASP A 43 -9.55 -8.16 -10.50
CA ASP A 43 -10.38 -7.74 -11.65
C ASP A 43 -9.69 -7.90 -13.01
N ASN A 44 -8.36 -8.11 -13.03
CA ASN A 44 -7.58 -8.34 -14.26
C ASN A 44 -7.41 -9.83 -14.61
N GLN A 45 -8.18 -10.73 -13.98
CA GLN A 45 -8.13 -12.18 -14.21
C GLN A 45 -9.49 -12.80 -14.57
N ARG A 46 -10.41 -12.02 -15.16
CA ARG A 46 -11.64 -12.51 -15.80
C ARG A 46 -11.72 -12.13 -17.26
#